data_AF-R7RZ02-F1
#
_entry.id   AF-R7RZ02-F1
#
_cell.length_a   1.000
_cell.length_b   1.000
_cell.length_c   1.000
_cell.angle_alpha   90.00
_cell.angle_beta   90.00
_cell.angle_gamma   90.00
#
_symmetry.space_group_name_H-M   'P 1'
#
loop_
_entity.id
_entity.type
_entity.pdbx_description
1 polymer ?
#
loop_
_entity_poly.entity_id
_entity_poly.type
_entity_poly.pdbx_seq_one_letter_code
_entity_poly.pdbx_strand_id
1 'polypeptide(L)'
;MREWNQRKAKASGEIWLLVEENQKAHIRKEKGDPKAMWEKLESVFVQKKTGTRFDAYSELFSTRLQEGESLSDLVARVDLYISHIKERRPAKFSLDDLDSELWSM
;
A
#
# COMPACT_ATOMS: atom_id res chain seq x y z
N MET A 1 31.02 -0.63 2.17
CA MET A 1 30.66 -2.06 2.00
C MET A 1 30.10 -2.69 3.27
N ARG A 2 30.86 -2.74 4.39
CA ARG A 2 30.40 -3.39 5.64
C ARG A 2 29.13 -2.78 6.22
N GLU A 3 29.08 -1.45 6.32
CA GLU A 3 27.90 -0.74 6.84
C GLU A 3 26.65 -0.94 5.96
N TRP A 4 26.81 -0.88 4.63
CA TRP A 4 25.75 -1.17 3.67
C TRP A 4 25.17 -2.58 3.87
N ASN A 5 26.03 -3.59 3.99
CA ASN A 5 25.60 -4.97 4.21
C ASN A 5 24.90 -5.14 5.57
N GLN A 6 25.35 -4.42 6.61
CA GLN A 6 24.70 -4.44 7.92
C GLN A 6 23.30 -3.81 7.87
N ARG A 7 23.14 -2.67 7.18
CA ARG A 7 21.84 -2.04 6.96
C ARG A 7 20.90 -2.94 6.14
N LYS A 8 21.42 -3.59 5.08
CA LYS A 8 20.68 -4.54 4.26
C LYS A 8 20.15 -5.72 5.10
N ALA A 9 21.02 -6.33 5.90
CA ALA A 9 20.67 -7.45 6.77
C ALA A 9 19.64 -7.04 7.85
N LYS A 10 19.81 -5.85 8.45
CA LYS A 10 18.86 -5.31 9.42
C LYS A 10 17.48 -5.12 8.80
N ALA A 11 17.39 -4.48 7.63
CA ALA A 11 16.12 -4.27 6.94
C ALA A 11 15.42 -5.59 6.57
N SER A 12 16.16 -6.59 6.06
CA SER A 12 15.58 -7.92 5.81
C SER A 12 15.08 -8.60 7.08
N GLY A 13 15.82 -8.45 8.19
CA GLY A 13 15.42 -8.96 9.50
C GLY A 13 14.15 -8.31 10.01
N GLU A 14 14.05 -6.98 9.91
CA GLU A 14 12.85 -6.23 10.33
C GLU A 14 11.62 -6.64 9.52
N ILE A 15 11.72 -6.71 8.19
CA ILE A 15 10.61 -7.19 7.34
C ILE A 15 10.20 -8.62 7.76
N TRP A 16 11.17 -9.51 7.97
CA TRP A 16 10.86 -10.89 8.38
C TRP A 16 10.18 -10.99 9.75
N LEU A 17 10.50 -10.10 10.69
CA LEU A 17 9.92 -10.10 12.03
C LEU A 17 8.51 -9.51 12.05
N LEU A 18 8.23 -8.51 11.21
CA LEU A 18 6.93 -7.84 11.13
C LEU A 18 5.88 -8.64 10.35
N VAL A 19 6.30 -9.49 9.42
CA VAL A 19 5.39 -10.34 8.64
C VAL A 19 4.88 -11.50 9.49
N GLU A 20 3.56 -11.73 9.47
CA GLU A 20 2.92 -12.84 10.17
C GLU A 20 3.48 -14.20 9.71
N GLU A 21 3.54 -15.19 10.62
CA GLU A 21 4.21 -16.48 10.35
C GLU A 21 3.63 -17.23 9.14
N ASN A 22 2.30 -17.21 8.97
CA ASN A 22 1.60 -17.78 7.81
C ASN A 22 1.92 -17.06 6.49
N GLN A 23 2.29 -15.78 6.53
CA GLN A 23 2.62 -14.98 5.34
C GLN A 23 4.11 -15.04 4.97
N LYS A 24 4.99 -15.47 5.88
CA LYS A 24 6.45 -15.59 5.63
C LYS A 24 6.80 -16.53 4.47
N ALA A 25 5.92 -17.47 4.13
CA ALA A 25 6.07 -18.34 2.98
C ALA A 25 6.22 -17.56 1.65
N HIS A 26 5.60 -16.39 1.55
CA HIS A 26 5.63 -15.56 0.34
C HIS A 26 6.99 -14.92 0.05
N ILE A 27 7.80 -14.67 1.08
CA ILE A 27 9.07 -13.92 1.00
C ILE A 27 10.31 -14.75 1.36
N ARG A 28 10.13 -16.05 1.60
CA ARG A 28 11.21 -16.92 2.09
C ARG A 28 12.37 -17.04 1.09
N LYS A 29 12.09 -16.95 -0.22
CA LYS A 29 13.09 -17.08 -1.28
C LYS A 29 13.90 -15.79 -1.46
N GLU A 30 13.31 -14.66 -1.11
CA GLU A 30 13.85 -13.32 -1.25
C GLU A 30 14.63 -12.86 0.00
N LYS A 31 14.69 -13.71 1.04
CA LYS A 31 15.36 -13.41 2.30
C LYS A 31 16.82 -12.99 2.09
N GLY A 32 17.19 -11.85 2.66
CA GLY A 32 18.53 -11.25 2.50
C GLY A 32 18.59 -10.17 1.43
N ASP A 33 17.51 -9.98 0.66
CA ASP A 33 17.29 -8.80 -0.14
C ASP A 33 16.02 -8.05 0.31
N PRO A 34 16.15 -6.98 1.11
CA PRO A 34 14.99 -6.29 1.66
C PRO A 34 14.12 -5.65 0.57
N LYS A 35 14.71 -5.25 -0.55
CA LYS A 35 13.97 -4.68 -1.67
C LYS A 35 13.11 -5.75 -2.34
N ALA A 36 13.71 -6.90 -2.66
CA ALA A 36 12.97 -8.01 -3.26
C ALA A 36 11.87 -8.56 -2.33
N MET A 37 12.14 -8.61 -1.01
CA MET A 37 11.14 -8.97 -0.01
C MET A 37 9.95 -8.00 -0.03
N TRP A 38 10.21 -6.70 -0.06
CA TRP A 38 9.16 -5.68 -0.11
C TRP A 38 8.36 -5.76 -1.41
N GLU A 39 9.01 -5.80 -2.57
CA GLU A 39 8.35 -5.92 -3.88
C GLU A 39 7.47 -7.17 -3.95
N LYS A 40 7.91 -8.28 -3.32
CA LYS A 40 7.14 -9.50 -3.24
C LYS A 40 5.90 -9.34 -2.36
N LEU A 41 6.01 -8.72 -1.18
CA LEU A 41 4.86 -8.40 -0.33
C LEU A 41 3.88 -7.47 -1.05
N GLU A 42 4.38 -6.40 -1.65
CA GLU A 42 3.58 -5.46 -2.43
C GLU A 42 2.80 -6.18 -3.54
N SER A 43 3.44 -7.09 -4.28
CA SER A 43 2.78 -7.86 -5.34
C SER A 43 1.66 -8.79 -4.86
N VAL A 44 1.74 -9.24 -3.60
CA VAL A 44 0.77 -10.18 -3.01
C VAL A 44 -0.40 -9.41 -2.39
N PHE A 45 -0.11 -8.35 -1.64
CA PHE A 45 -1.09 -7.65 -0.81
C PHE A 45 -1.64 -6.38 -1.43
N VAL A 46 -0.85 -5.66 -2.23
CA VAL A 46 -1.28 -4.43 -2.91
C VAL A 46 -1.69 -4.77 -4.33
N GLN A 47 -2.94 -5.22 -4.49
CA GLN A 47 -3.48 -5.47 -5.82
C GLN A 47 -3.72 -4.13 -6.54
N LYS A 48 -3.00 -3.92 -7.65
CA LYS A 48 -3.11 -2.72 -8.49
C LYS A 48 -4.17 -2.89 -9.58
N LYS A 49 -5.34 -3.42 -9.22
CA LYS A 49 -6.45 -3.72 -10.16
C LYS A 49 -7.56 -2.69 -10.02
N THR A 50 -8.38 -2.59 -11.07
CA THR A 50 -9.52 -1.66 -11.12
C THR A 50 -10.47 -1.87 -9.95
N GLY A 51 -10.95 -3.09 -9.69
CA GLY A 51 -11.87 -3.36 -8.58
C GLY A 51 -11.37 -2.86 -7.22
N THR A 52 -10.11 -3.13 -6.88
CA THR A 52 -9.52 -2.64 -5.62
C THR A 52 -9.35 -1.12 -5.54
N ARG A 53 -9.29 -0.42 -6.67
CA ARG A 53 -9.33 1.05 -6.71
C ARG A 53 -10.76 1.56 -6.51
N PHE A 54 -11.76 0.90 -7.11
CA PHE A 54 -13.18 1.22 -6.89
C PHE A 54 -13.57 1.08 -5.41
N ASP A 55 -13.07 0.04 -4.74
CA ASP A 55 -13.26 -0.13 -3.29
C ASP A 55 -12.66 1.07 -2.53
N ALA A 56 -11.44 1.49 -2.86
CA ALA A 56 -10.78 2.63 -2.24
C ALA A 56 -11.47 3.98 -2.52
N TYR A 57 -11.99 4.18 -3.74
CA TYR A 57 -12.82 5.35 -4.06
C TYR A 57 -14.10 5.35 -3.23
N SER A 58 -14.75 4.19 -3.09
CA SER A 58 -15.97 4.04 -2.30
C SER A 58 -15.74 4.36 -0.83
N GLU A 59 -14.61 3.93 -0.25
CA GLU A 59 -14.19 4.31 1.11
C GLU A 59 -14.04 5.84 1.24
N LEU A 60 -13.32 6.48 0.31
CA LEU A 60 -13.14 7.93 0.31
C LEU A 60 -14.48 8.67 0.20
N PHE A 61 -15.33 8.31 -0.76
CA PHE A 61 -16.60 9.00 -1.00
C PHE A 61 -17.65 8.73 0.08
N SER A 62 -17.53 7.61 0.78
CA SER A 62 -18.38 7.30 1.95
C SER A 62 -17.91 7.98 3.22
N THR A 63 -16.71 8.59 3.21
CA THR A 63 -16.15 9.24 4.40
C THR A 63 -16.98 10.45 4.80
N ARG A 64 -17.33 10.49 6.08
CA ARG A 64 -18.07 11.58 6.71
C ARG A 64 -17.47 11.89 8.07
N LEU A 65 -17.69 13.12 8.53
CA LEU A 65 -17.37 13.52 9.90
C LEU A 65 -18.17 12.65 10.87
N GLN A 66 -17.46 11.99 11.79
CA GLN A 66 -18.06 11.17 12.83
C GLN A 66 -18.41 12.01 14.06
N GLU A 67 -19.32 11.51 14.90
CA GLU A 67 -19.66 12.17 16.16
C GLU A 67 -18.43 12.20 17.08
N GLY A 68 -18.06 13.39 17.55
CA GLY A 68 -16.86 13.60 18.38
C GLY A 68 -15.53 13.63 17.61
N GLU A 69 -15.53 13.46 16.29
CA GLU A 69 -14.33 13.59 15.45
C GLU A 69 -14.03 15.07 15.18
N SER A 70 -12.74 15.45 15.24
CA SER A 70 -12.31 16.79 14.85
C SER A 70 -12.16 16.90 13.32
N LEU A 71 -12.25 18.11 12.77
CA LEU A 71 -11.99 18.32 11.34
C LEU A 71 -10.56 17.92 10.94
N SER A 72 -9.58 18.06 11.84
CA SER A 72 -8.21 17.62 11.58
C SER A 72 -8.10 16.09 11.47
N ASP A 73 -8.84 15.35 12.28
CA ASP A 73 -8.85 13.88 12.21
C ASP A 73 -9.49 13.42 10.89
N LEU A 74 -10.58 14.08 10.49
CA LEU A 74 -11.23 13.81 9.20
C LEU A 74 -10.26 14.06 8.03
N VAL A 75 -9.53 15.18 8.04
CA VAL A 75 -8.53 15.49 7.02
C VAL A 75 -7.43 14.42 6.97
N ALA A 76 -6.92 13.99 8.14
CA ALA A 76 -5.91 12.93 8.20
C ALA A 76 -6.42 11.61 7.60
N ARG A 77 -7.69 11.25 7.81
CA ARG A 77 -8.30 10.07 7.17
C ARG A 77 -8.44 10.24 5.67
N VAL A 78 -8.87 11.40 5.19
CA VAL A 78 -8.96 11.70 3.75
C VAL A 78 -7.57 11.58 3.08
N ASP A 79 -6.53 12.12 3.71
CA ASP A 79 -5.15 11.99 3.21
C ASP A 79 -4.68 10.53 3.16
N LEU A 80 -5.05 9.73 4.16
CA LEU A 80 -4.78 8.30 4.19
C LEU A 80 -5.48 7.57 3.03
N TYR A 81 -6.77 7.83 2.80
CA TYR A 81 -7.52 7.22 1.68
C TYR A 81 -6.98 7.63 0.31
N ILE A 82 -6.58 8.90 0.14
CA ILE A 82 -5.92 9.36 -1.08
C ILE A 82 -4.59 8.63 -1.30
N SER A 83 -3.82 8.40 -0.24
CA SER A 83 -2.55 7.66 -0.31
C SER A 83 -2.79 6.20 -0.73
N HIS A 84 -3.78 5.54 -0.14
CA HIS A 84 -4.24 4.21 -0.51
C HIS A 84 -4.67 4.09 -1.98
N ILE A 85 -5.39 5.09 -2.52
CA ILE A 85 -5.76 5.14 -3.93
C ILE A 85 -4.50 5.20 -4.80
N LYS A 86 -3.53 6.07 -4.45
CA LYS A 86 -2.28 6.25 -5.21
C LYS A 86 -1.43 4.98 -5.23
N GLU A 87 -1.33 4.27 -4.12
CA GLU A 87 -0.58 3.01 -4.03
C GLU A 87 -1.13 1.91 -4.95
N ARG A 88 -2.45 1.91 -5.18
CA ARG A 88 -3.14 0.92 -6.03
C ARG A 88 -3.10 1.28 -7.53
N ARG A 89 -2.49 2.40 -7.91
CA ARG A 89 -2.32 2.78 -9.32
C ARG A 89 -1.24 1.93 -9.99
N PRO A 90 -1.48 1.41 -11.20
CA PRO A 90 -0.42 0.81 -12.00
C PRO A 90 0.65 1.87 -12.34
N ALA A 91 1.84 1.42 -12.70
CA ALA A 91 2.97 2.32 -12.97
C ALA A 91 2.71 3.36 -14.09
N LYS A 92 1.80 3.06 -15.02
CA LYS A 92 1.39 3.94 -16.12
C LYS A 92 -0.07 4.36 -15.98
N PHE A 93 -0.44 4.92 -14.83
CA PHE A 93 -1.79 5.43 -14.59
C PHE A 93 -1.84 6.93 -14.88
N SER A 94 -2.67 7.31 -15.85
CA SER A 94 -2.87 8.69 -16.30
C SER A 94 -4.08 9.34 -15.61
N LEU A 95 -4.28 10.64 -15.87
CA LEU A 95 -5.51 11.32 -15.47
C LEU A 95 -6.71 10.83 -16.30
N ASP A 96 -6.52 10.52 -17.58
CA ASP A 96 -7.59 9.97 -18.42
C ASP A 96 -8.07 8.60 -17.90
N ASP A 97 -7.16 7.78 -17.37
CA ASP A 97 -7.54 6.52 -16.69
C ASP A 97 -8.38 6.77 -15.45
N LEU A 98 -8.02 7.79 -14.64
CA LEU A 98 -8.79 8.20 -13.47
C LEU A 98 -10.18 8.68 -13.85
N ASP A 99 -10.26 9.58 -14.83
CA ASP A 99 -11.52 10.14 -15.30
C ASP A 99 -12.42 9.04 -15.88
N SER A 100 -11.84 8.09 -16.63
CA SER A 100 -12.56 6.91 -17.13
C SER A 100 -13.08 6.02 -16.00
N GLU A 101 -12.28 5.76 -14.96
CA GLU A 101 -12.73 4.97 -13.81
C GLU A 101 -13.88 5.68 -13.08
N LEU A 102 -13.72 6.97 -12.76
CA LEU A 102 -14.73 7.78 -12.06
C LEU A 102 -16.03 7.94 -12.86
N TRP A 103 -15.95 8.00 -14.20
CA TRP A 103 -17.13 8.08 -15.05
C TRP A 103 -17.94 6.77 -15.07
N SER A 104 -17.28 5.64 -14.79
CA SER A 104 -17.90 4.31 -14.80
C SER A 104 -18.36 3.80 -13.43
N MET A 105 -18.12 4.56 -12.36
CA MET A 105 -18.64 4.31 -11.01
C MET A 105 -20.12 4.65 -10.91
#